data_AF-A0A652ZVT7-F1
#
_entry.id   AF-A0A652ZVT7-F1
#
_cell.length_a   1.000
_cell.length_b   1.000
_cell.length_c   1.000
_cell.angle_alpha   90.00
_cell.angle_beta   90.00
_cell.angle_gamma   90.00
#
_symmetry.space_group_name_H-M   'P 1'
#
loop_
_entity.id
_entity.type
_entity.pdbx_description
1 polymer ?
#
loop_
_entity_poly.entity_id
_entity_poly.type
_entity_poly.pdbx_seq_one_letter_code
_entity_poly.pdbx_strand_id
1 'polypeptide(L)'
;MKQVRKSESWRTGIIILTGLYLVTLYASPETLSVVGGPIVYAISFATVGYIGGNVADNALKGRFYRPELDREMECGEKYPS
;
A
#
# COMPACT_ATOMS: atom_id res chain seq x y z
N MET A 1 19.43 -9.59 -9.38
CA MET A 1 18.98 -8.38 -8.66
C MET A 1 18.71 -8.77 -7.21
N LYS A 2 19.31 -8.11 -6.21
CA LYS A 2 19.00 -8.40 -4.80
C LYS A 2 17.53 -8.04 -4.53
N GLN A 3 16.73 -8.98 -4.04
CA GLN A 3 15.38 -8.67 -3.58
C GLN A 3 15.49 -7.74 -2.37
N VAL A 4 15.13 -6.48 -2.55
CA VAL A 4 14.95 -5.55 -1.44
C VAL A 4 13.75 -6.04 -0.65
N ARG A 5 13.96 -6.37 0.63
CA ARG A 5 12.87 -6.79 1.51
C ARG A 5 11.94 -5.58 1.66
N LYS A 6 10.67 -5.75 1.28
CA LYS A 6 9.65 -4.68 1.35
C LYS A 6 9.60 -4.02 2.74
N SER A 7 9.83 -4.80 3.80
CA SER A 7 9.89 -4.31 5.18
C SER A 7 11.07 -3.39 5.47
N GLU A 8 12.24 -3.66 4.91
CA GLU A 8 13.44 -2.82 5.09
C GLU A 8 13.28 -1.50 4.33
N SER A 9 12.75 -1.55 3.10
CA SER A 9 12.42 -0.34 2.33
C SER A 9 11.40 0.55 3.05
N TRP A 10 10.36 -0.05 3.63
CA TRP A 10 9.37 0.67 4.44
C TRP A 10 10.00 1.35 5.64
N ARG A 11 10.83 0.63 6.40
CA ARG A 11 11.50 1.16 7.59
C ARG A 11 12.44 2.31 7.25
N THR A 12 13.23 2.19 6.20
CA THR A 12 14.10 3.26 5.71
C THR A 12 13.29 4.48 5.28
N GLY A 13 12.17 4.28 4.59
CA GLY A 13 11.24 5.35 4.22
C GLY A 13 10.72 6.12 5.43
N ILE A 14 10.26 5.42 6.48
CA ILE A 14 9.79 6.06 7.72
C ILE A 14 10.89 6.92 8.35
N ILE A 15 12.12 6.41 8.43
CA ILE A 15 13.24 7.14 9.03
C ILE A 15 13.51 8.44 8.27
N ILE A 16 13.59 8.37 6.93
CA ILE A 16 13.85 9.55 6.10
C ILE A 16 12.72 10.58 6.23
N LEU A 17 11.46 10.14 6.15
CA LEU A 17 10.30 11.04 6.26
C LEU A 17 10.22 11.71 7.64
N THR A 18 10.51 10.95 8.71
CA THR A 18 10.56 11.51 10.07
C THR A 18 11.69 12.53 10.21
N GLY A 19 12.86 12.24 9.65
CA GLY A 19 13.98 13.18 9.65
C GLY A 19 13.65 14.48 8.90
N LEU A 20 13.08 14.38 7.70
CA LEU A 20 12.63 15.53 6.93
C LEU A 20 11.59 16.37 7.68
N TYR A 21 10.65 15.72 8.36
CA TYR A 21 9.67 16.40 9.19
C TYR A 21 10.33 17.20 10.32
N LEU A 22 11.25 16.60 11.07
CA LEU A 22 11.95 17.27 12.17
C LEU A 22 12.83 18.44 11.69
N VAL A 23 13.52 18.28 10.57
CA VAL A 23 14.30 19.37 9.96
C VAL A 23 13.38 20.51 9.53
N THR A 24 12.25 20.20 8.91
CA THR A 24 11.27 21.22 8.49
C THR A 24 10.65 21.93 9.70
N LEU A 25 10.36 21.19 10.76
CA LEU A 25 9.84 21.75 12.01
C LEU A 25 10.83 22.73 12.65
N TYR A 26 12.12 22.41 12.59
CA TYR A 26 13.18 23.29 13.11
C TYR A 26 13.43 24.51 12.22
N ALA A 27 13.48 24.33 10.90
CA ALA A 27 13.86 25.38 9.96
C ALA A 27 12.70 26.31 9.55
N SER A 28 11.48 25.78 9.46
CA SER A 28 10.30 26.52 8.99
C SER A 28 8.99 25.92 9.53
N PRO A 29 8.69 26.15 10.83
CA PRO A 29 7.48 25.61 11.47
C PRO A 29 6.19 26.17 10.83
N GLU A 30 6.23 27.41 10.34
CA GLU A 30 5.12 28.05 9.61
C GLU A 30 4.73 27.28 8.34
N THR A 31 5.69 26.61 7.69
CA THR A 31 5.39 25.79 6.52
C THR A 31 4.56 24.57 6.91
N LEU A 32 4.84 23.93 8.04
CA LEU A 32 4.06 22.77 8.49
C LEU A 32 2.61 23.11 8.82
N SER A 33 2.30 24.34 9.25
CA SER A 33 0.90 24.74 9.49
C SER A 33 0.11 24.85 8.18
N VAL A 34 0.78 25.24 7.08
CA VAL A 34 0.16 25.38 5.76
C VAL A 34 0.07 24.05 5.01
N VAL A 35 1.16 23.27 4.95
CA VAL A 35 1.21 22.02 4.17
C VAL A 35 0.97 20.75 4.98
N GLY A 36 1.05 20.79 6.31
CA GLY A 36 0.87 19.59 7.15
C GLY A 36 -0.51 18.96 6.98
N GLY A 37 -1.58 19.77 7.05
CA GLY A 37 -2.96 19.31 6.82
C GLY A 37 -3.16 18.65 5.45
N PRO A 38 -2.82 19.35 4.35
CA PRO A 38 -2.88 18.77 3.00
C PRO A 38 -2.08 17.46 2.82
N ILE A 39 -0.87 17.37 3.38
CA ILE A 39 -0.03 16.16 3.29
C ILE A 39 -0.70 14.99 4.01
N VAL A 40 -1.17 15.20 5.25
CA VAL A 40 -1.87 14.16 6.01
C VAL A 40 -3.12 13.70 5.28
N TYR A 41 -3.92 14.65 4.76
CA TYR A 41 -5.12 14.34 3.99
C TYR A 41 -4.81 13.51 2.73
N ALA A 42 -3.78 13.88 1.98
CA ALA A 42 -3.37 13.16 0.77
C ALA A 42 -2.93 11.71 1.09
N ILE A 43 -2.13 11.51 2.15
CA ILE A 43 -1.69 10.19 2.59
C ILE A 43 -2.89 9.35 3.05
N SER A 44 -3.78 9.91 3.86
CA SER A 44 -4.99 9.23 4.32
C SER A 44 -5.89 8.85 3.15
N PHE A 45 -6.12 9.76 2.20
CA PHE A 45 -6.95 9.50 1.02
C PHE A 45 -6.35 8.40 0.14
N ALA A 46 -5.05 8.46 -0.15
CA ALA A 46 -4.37 7.43 -0.91
C ALA A 46 -4.42 6.06 -0.22
N THR A 47 -4.25 6.03 1.11
CA THR A 47 -4.28 4.81 1.91
C THR A 47 -5.68 4.18 1.93
N VAL A 48 -6.72 4.98 2.22
CA VAL A 48 -8.10 4.53 2.21
C VAL A 48 -8.52 4.09 0.81
N GLY A 49 -8.11 4.82 -0.23
CA GLY A 49 -8.36 4.44 -1.63
C GLY A 49 -7.71 3.11 -2.00
N TYR A 50 -6.46 2.88 -1.62
CA TYR A 50 -5.77 1.61 -1.87
C TYR A 50 -6.42 0.44 -1.12
N ILE A 51 -6.70 0.60 0.17
CA ILE A 51 -7.35 -0.45 0.98
C ILE A 51 -8.76 -0.72 0.47
N GLY A 52 -9.55 0.34 0.25
CA GLY A 52 -10.92 0.25 -0.25
C GLY A 52 -10.98 -0.39 -1.63
N GLY A 53 -10.05 -0.04 -2.53
CA GLY A 53 -9.92 -0.66 -3.85
C GLY A 53 -9.65 -2.16 -3.76
N ASN A 54 -8.75 -2.59 -2.88
CA ASN A 54 -8.48 -4.01 -2.67
C ASN A 54 -9.68 -4.77 -2.07
N VAL A 55 -10.42 -4.14 -1.15
CA VAL A 55 -11.65 -4.73 -0.59
C VAL A 55 -12.73 -4.85 -1.66
N ALA A 56 -12.91 -3.82 -2.50
CA ALA A 56 -13.89 -3.84 -3.58
C ALA A 56 -13.55 -4.89 -4.65
N ASP A 57 -12.27 -5.01 -5.03
CA ASP A 57 -11.78 -6.03 -5.96
C ASP A 57 -12.00 -7.45 -5.40
N ASN A 58 -11.67 -7.67 -4.12
CA ASN A 58 -11.93 -8.95 -3.45
C ASN A 58 -13.43 -9.25 -3.32
N ALA A 59 -14.27 -8.25 -3.08
CA ALA A 59 -15.72 -8.42 -3.02
C ALA A 59 -16.32 -8.79 -4.39
N LEU A 60 -15.81 -8.19 -5.47
CA LEU A 60 -16.19 -8.56 -6.83
C LEU A 60 -15.74 -9.98 -7.18
N LYS A 61 -14.47 -10.30 -6.93
CA LYS A 61 -13.93 -11.66 -7.12
C LYS A 61 -14.72 -12.69 -6.30
N GLY A 62 -15.06 -12.37 -5.05
CA GLY A 62 -15.88 -13.22 -4.19
C GLY A 62 -17.32 -13.40 -4.69
N ARG A 63 -17.93 -12.38 -5.30
CA ARG A 63 -19.28 -12.49 -5.91
C ARG A 63 -19.32 -13.44 -7.10
N PHE A 64 -18.25 -13.49 -7.87
CA PHE A 64 -18.13 -14.37 -9.04
C PHE A 64 -17.30 -15.62 -8.75
N TYR A 65 -16.96 -15.85 -7.48
CA TYR A 65 -16.16 -16.98 -7.05
C TYR A 65 -16.95 -18.28 -7.26
N ARG A 66 -16.37 -19.19 -8.02
CA ARG A 66 -16.89 -20.55 -8.23
C ARG A 66 -16.00 -21.52 -7.49
N PRO A 67 -16.44 -22.09 -6.36
CA PRO A 67 -15.64 -23.03 -5.58
C PRO A 67 -15.29 -24.31 -6.34
N GLU A 68 -15.99 -24.60 -7.46
CA GLU A 68 -15.65 -25.73 -8.32
C GLU A 68 -14.28 -25.58 -9.02
N LEU A 69 -13.84 -24.35 -9.35
CA LEU A 69 -12.56 -24.11 -10.01
C LEU A 69 -11.35 -24.34 -9.10
N ASP A 70 -11.50 -24.21 -7.79
CA ASP A 70 -10.41 -24.49 -6.84
C ASP A 70 -10.12 -25.99 -6.74
N ARG A 71 -11.12 -26.83 -7.03
CA ARG A 71 -10.98 -28.30 -7.06
C ARG A 71 -10.22 -28.80 -8.28
N GLU A 72 -10.32 -28.11 -9.41
CA GLU A 72 -9.55 -28.44 -10.62
C GLU A 72 -8.05 -28.16 -10.46
N MET A 73 -7.66 -27.20 -9.60
CA MET A 73 -6.26 -26.96 -9.27
C MET A 73 -5.63 -28.04 -8.38
N GLU A 74 -6.42 -28.77 -7.59
CA GLU A 74 -5.91 -29.89 -6.77
C GLU A 74 -5.85 -31.23 -7.53
N CYS A 75 -6.61 -31.39 -8.62
CA CYS A 75 -6.73 -32.68 -9.35
C CYS A 75 -5.99 -32.76 -10.70
N GLY A 76 -5.26 -31.71 -11.09
CA GLY A 76 -4.22 -31.80 -12.11
C GLY A 76 -4.60 -31.28 -13.49
N GLU A 77 -3.84 -30.31 -13.97
CA GLU A 77 -2.95 -30.48 -15.12
C GLU A 77 -2.03 -29.25 -15.21
N LYS A 78 -0.73 -29.50 -15.37
CA LYS A 78 0.17 -28.52 -15.97
C LYS A 78 -0.42 -28.22 -17.35
N TYR A 79 -0.84 -26.99 -17.63
CA TYR A 79 -1.08 -26.57 -19.00
C TYR A 79 0.28 -26.50 -19.74
N PRO A 80 0.50 -27.30 -20.80
CA PRO A 80 1.60 -27.09 -21.71
C PRO A 80 1.14 -26.18 -22.85
N SER A 81 1.83 -25.04 -22.99
CA SER A 81 2.29 -24.54 -24.29
C SER A 81 3.43 -23.56 -24.04
#